data_AF-A0A8C6R3J4-F1
#
_entry.id   AF-A0A8C6R3J4-F1
#
_cell.length_a   1.000
_cell.length_b   1.000
_cell.length_c   1.000
_cell.angle_alpha   90.00
_cell.angle_beta   90.00
_cell.angle_gamma   90.00
#
_symmetry.space_group_name_H-M   'P 1'
#
loop_
_entity.id
_entity.type
_entity.pdbx_description
1 polymer ?
#
loop_
_entity_poly.entity_id
_entity_poly.type
_entity_poly.pdbx_seq_one_letter_code
_entity_poly.pdbx_strand_id
1 'polypeptide(L)'
;FHNNPLRGVTSLPFSQDQCCFCCAMETGVCIYNVEPLMENGHLDQEHIGSMGLVEMLYRSNLLALVGCGSSPKFSEISVLVWDDA
;
A
#
# COMPACT_ATOMS: atom_id res chain seq x y z
N PHE A 1 11.02 -6.70 -23.28
CA PHE A 1 10.38 -5.50 -22.68
C PHE A 1 8.90 -5.55 -23.01
N HIS A 2 8.11 -6.29 -22.22
CA HIS A 2 6.66 -6.21 -22.29
C HIS A 2 6.26 -4.91 -21.58
N ASN A 3 5.60 -4.01 -22.30
CA ASN A 3 4.92 -2.84 -21.74
C ASN A 3 3.77 -3.35 -20.87
N ASN A 4 4.05 -3.69 -19.62
CA ASN A 4 3.04 -3.56 -18.58
C ASN A 4 2.80 -2.06 -18.42
N PRO A 5 1.57 -1.54 -18.54
CA PRO A 5 1.31 -0.16 -18.16
C PRO A 5 1.83 0.00 -16.73
N LEU A 6 2.67 1.01 -16.53
CA LEU A 6 3.28 1.30 -15.23
C LEU A 6 2.16 1.29 -14.19
N ARG A 7 2.15 0.28 -13.32
CA ARG A 7 1.23 0.17 -12.18
C ARG A 7 1.52 1.40 -11.32
N GLY A 8 0.70 2.44 -11.46
CA GLY A 8 1.00 3.76 -10.91
C GLY A 8 1.10 3.69 -9.40
N VAL A 9 2.19 4.25 -8.85
CA VAL A 9 2.31 4.50 -7.40
C VAL A 9 1.59 5.82 -7.11
N THR A 10 0.64 5.79 -6.17
CA THR A 10 -0.21 6.92 -5.79
C THR A 10 0.26 7.59 -4.51
N SER A 11 0.79 6.83 -3.56
CA SER A 11 1.42 7.34 -2.33
C SER A 11 2.61 6.49 -1.91
N LEU A 12 3.61 7.10 -1.27
CA LEU A 12 4.79 6.41 -0.75
C LEU A 12 5.25 6.99 0.61
N PRO A 13 4.53 6.74 1.73
CA PRO A 13 4.95 7.22 3.03
C PRO A 13 5.90 6.25 3.74
N PHE A 14 6.85 6.82 4.47
CA PHE A 14 7.64 6.10 5.45
C PHE A 14 6.81 5.85 6.71
N SER A 15 7.08 4.75 7.41
CA SER A 15 6.63 4.59 8.79
C SER A 15 7.18 5.71 9.68
N GLN A 16 6.56 5.93 10.83
CA GLN A 16 6.93 7.00 11.77
C GLN A 16 8.37 6.87 12.28
N ASP A 17 8.92 5.65 12.31
CA ASP A 17 10.32 5.36 12.68
C ASP A 17 11.26 5.20 11.47
N GLN A 18 10.77 5.46 10.26
CA GLN A 18 11.50 5.43 8.98
C GLN A 18 12.23 4.12 8.68
N CYS A 19 11.86 3.03 9.35
CA CYS A 19 12.46 1.72 9.16
C CYS A 19 11.84 0.95 7.99
N CYS A 20 10.64 1.33 7.56
CA CYS A 20 9.93 0.80 6.40
C CYS A 20 9.18 1.92 5.67
N PHE A 21 8.71 1.62 4.46
CA PHE A 21 7.79 2.47 3.72
C PHE A 21 6.72 1.62 3.03
N CYS A 22 5.56 2.23 2.81
CA CYS A 22 4.45 1.60 2.10
C CYS A 22 4.30 2.26 0.72
N CYS A 23 3.84 1.52 -0.27
CA CYS A 23 3.51 2.01 -1.60
C CYS A 23 2.03 1.73 -1.86
N ALA A 24 1.18 2.76 -1.94
CA ALA A 24 -0.15 2.60 -2.52
C ALA A 24 -0.04 2.62 -4.03
N MET A 25 -0.76 1.72 -4.69
CA MET A 25 -0.67 1.51 -6.12
C MET A 25 -2.06 1.24 -6.70
N GLU A 26 -2.19 1.42 -8.02
CA GLU A 26 -3.38 0.97 -8.77
C GLU A 26 -3.64 -0.54 -8.63
N THR A 27 -2.62 -1.30 -8.24
CA THR A 27 -2.67 -2.75 -8.10
C THR A 27 -2.55 -3.25 -6.68
N GLY A 28 -2.82 -2.40 -5.69
CA GLY A 28 -2.79 -2.76 -4.27
C GLY A 28 -1.74 -1.99 -3.48
N VAL A 29 -1.08 -2.66 -2.54
CA VAL A 29 -0.10 -2.08 -1.61
C VAL A 29 1.11 -2.99 -1.49
N CYS A 30 2.31 -2.41 -1.54
CA CYS A 30 3.55 -3.09 -1.15
C CYS A 30 4.14 -2.42 0.11
N ILE A 31 4.79 -3.20 0.96
CA ILE A 31 5.50 -2.73 2.15
C ILE A 31 6.96 -3.14 2.01
N TYR A 32 7.87 -2.20 2.19
CA TYR A 32 9.31 -2.43 2.08
C TYR A 32 10.02 -2.07 3.38
N ASN A 33 10.94 -2.92 3.82
CA ASN A 33 11.96 -2.54 4.79
C ASN A 33 12.98 -1.62 4.11
N VAL A 34 13.55 -0.68 4.87
CA VAL A 34 14.60 0.22 4.36
C VAL A 34 15.97 -0.44 4.43
N GLU A 35 16.26 -1.18 5.51
CA GLU A 35 17.56 -1.82 5.74
C GLU A 35 17.39 -3.28 6.20
N PRO A 36 17.73 -4.27 5.34
CA PRO A 36 18.01 -4.09 3.91
C PRO A 36 16.75 -3.69 3.13
N LEU A 37 16.94 -3.06 1.96
CA LEU A 37 15.84 -2.74 1.06
C LEU A 37 15.22 -4.04 0.52
N MET A 38 14.09 -4.43 1.09
CA MET A 38 13.42 -5.70 0.78
C MET A 38 11.92 -5.59 0.98
N GLU A 39 11.14 -6.24 0.11
CA GLU A 39 9.69 -6.35 0.29
C GLU A 39 9.38 -7.21 1.51
N ASN A 40 8.56 -6.68 2.40
CA ASN A 40 8.14 -7.32 3.65
C ASN A 40 6.68 -7.81 3.58
N GLY A 41 5.85 -7.21 2.73
CA GLY A 41 4.45 -7.58 2.59
C GLY A 41 3.83 -6.98 1.34
N HIS A 42 2.77 -7.63 0.84
CA HIS A 42 2.06 -7.22 -0.35
C HIS A 42 0.58 -7.59 -0.27
N LEU A 43 -0.29 -6.61 -0.46
CA LEU A 43 -1.73 -6.77 -0.58
C LEU A 43 -2.12 -6.45 -2.02
N ASP A 44 -2.50 -7.46 -2.78
CA ASP A 44 -2.78 -7.27 -4.21
C ASP A 44 -4.15 -6.64 -4.50
N GLN A 45 -4.34 -6.29 -5.77
CA GLN A 45 -5.59 -5.72 -6.28
C GLN A 45 -6.81 -6.64 -6.08
N GLU A 46 -6.63 -7.96 -6.06
CA GLU A 46 -7.74 -8.90 -5.83
C GLU A 46 -8.23 -8.84 -4.39
N HIS A 47 -7.37 -8.52 -3.43
CA HIS A 47 -7.79 -8.36 -2.04
C HIS A 47 -8.34 -6.97 -1.77
N ILE A 48 -7.61 -5.92 -2.17
CA ILE A 48 -7.91 -4.54 -1.75
C ILE A 48 -8.28 -3.58 -2.88
N GLY A 49 -8.07 -3.92 -4.15
CA GLY A 49 -8.30 -3.01 -5.28
C GLY A 49 -7.21 -1.93 -5.40
N SER A 50 -7.50 -0.86 -6.15
CA SER A 50 -6.59 0.28 -6.29
C SER A 50 -6.61 1.19 -5.06
N MET A 51 -5.42 1.52 -4.55
CA MET A 51 -5.24 2.34 -3.36
C MET A 51 -4.70 3.73 -3.70
N GLY A 52 -5.16 4.73 -2.95
CA GLY A 52 -4.69 6.11 -3.04
C GLY A 52 -3.79 6.51 -1.88
N LEU A 53 -4.07 5.98 -0.69
CA LEU A 53 -3.29 6.22 0.51
C LEU A 53 -3.09 4.91 1.27
N VAL A 54 -1.92 4.78 1.87
CA VAL A 54 -1.58 3.74 2.83
C VAL A 54 -0.72 4.36 3.92
N GLU A 55 -0.99 4.05 5.19
CA GLU A 55 -0.11 4.41 6.31
C GLU A 55 0.05 3.20 7.22
N MET A 56 1.29 2.93 7.65
CA MET A 56 1.60 1.86 8.61
C MET A 56 1.74 2.45 10.01
N LEU A 57 1.21 1.76 11.01
CA LEU A 57 1.42 2.16 12.40
C LEU A 57 2.78 1.61 12.89
N TYR A 58 3.78 2.47 12.96
CA TYR A 58 5.17 2.17 13.33
C TYR A 58 5.70 0.95 12.56
N ARG A 59 6.13 -0.09 13.29
CA ARG A 59 6.51 -1.41 12.78
C ARG A 59 5.51 -2.48 13.21
N SER A 60 4.22 -2.23 13.02
CA SER A 60 3.14 -3.20 13.23
C SER A 60 2.59 -3.74 11.91
N ASN A 61 1.75 -4.76 11.99
CA ASN A 61 0.99 -5.29 10.86
C ASN A 61 -0.34 -4.52 10.59
N LEU A 62 -0.52 -3.36 11.25
CA LEU A 62 -1.70 -2.52 11.10
C LEU A 62 -1.49 -1.45 10.02
N LEU A 63 -2.38 -1.45 9.02
CA LEU A 63 -2.40 -0.49 7.93
C LEU A 63 -3.70 0.30 7.90
N ALA A 64 -3.60 1.60 7.64
CA ALA A 64 -4.72 2.46 7.29
C ALA A 64 -4.73 2.69 5.77
N LEU A 65 -5.82 2.30 5.10
CA LEU A 65 -5.94 2.29 3.64
C LEU A 65 -7.10 3.17 3.18
N VAL A 66 -6.92 3.87 2.05
CA VAL A 66 -7.99 4.59 1.36
C VAL A 66 -7.95 4.22 -0.12
N GLY A 67 -9.10 3.81 -0.66
CA GLY A 67 -9.23 3.49 -2.09
C GLY A 67 -9.08 4.71 -2.99
N CYS A 68 -8.73 4.50 -4.26
CA CYS A 68 -8.66 5.57 -5.25
C CYS A 68 -8.78 5.03 -6.68
N GLY A 69 -9.27 5.85 -7.61
CA GLY A 69 -9.03 5.71 -9.03
C GLY A 69 -9.97 4.73 -9.75
N SER A 70 -9.44 3.98 -10.69
CA SER A 70 -10.24 3.24 -11.68
C SER A 70 -10.88 1.95 -11.17
N SER A 71 -10.28 1.30 -10.16
CA SER A 71 -10.72 0.00 -9.65
C SER A 71 -10.67 -0.13 -8.12
N PRO A 72 -11.18 0.85 -7.33
CA PRO A 72 -11.15 0.75 -5.88
C PRO A 72 -12.22 -0.23 -5.40
N LYS A 73 -11.86 -1.12 -4.46
CA LYS A 73 -12.86 -1.95 -3.75
C LYS A 73 -13.51 -1.24 -2.58
N PHE A 74 -12.86 -0.20 -2.07
CA PHE A 74 -13.28 0.56 -0.90
C PHE A 74 -13.41 2.04 -1.25
N SER A 75 -14.22 2.76 -0.48
CA SER A 75 -14.51 4.17 -0.74
C SER A 75 -13.26 5.06 -0.61
N GLU A 76 -13.19 6.11 -1.43
CA GLU A 76 -12.15 7.15 -1.35
C GLU A 76 -12.34 8.10 -0.15
N ILE A 77 -13.48 8.02 0.54
CA ILE A 77 -13.82 8.86 1.71
C ILE A 77 -13.92 8.04 3.00
N SER A 78 -13.43 6.80 3.00
CA SER A 78 -13.42 5.93 4.17
C SER A 78 -12.02 5.37 4.37
N VAL A 79 -11.62 5.26 5.64
CA VAL A 79 -10.37 4.61 6.03
C VAL A 79 -10.68 3.17 6.41
N LEU A 80 -10.07 2.21 5.71
CA LEU A 80 -10.05 0.81 6.10
C LEU A 80 -8.86 0.58 7.03
N VAL A 81 -9.10 -0.02 8.18
CA VAL A 81 -8.03 -0.54 9.04
C VAL A 81 -7.86 -2.02 8.71
N TRP A 82 -6.66 -2.38 8.24
CA TRP A 82 -6.28 -3.74 7.92
C TRP A 82 -5.29 -4.27 8.97
N ASP A 83 -5.50 -5.50 9.40
CA ASP A 83 -4.63 -6.24 10.31
C ASP A 83 -4.21 -7.53 9.61
N ASP A 84 -2.91 -7.69 9.37
CA ASP A 84 -2.32 -8.87 8.73
C ASP A 84 -1.95 -9.96 9.76
N ALA A 85 -2.80 -10.17 10.78
CA ALA A 85 -2.63 -11.15 11.86
C ALA A 85 -3.40 -12.46 11.63
#